data_AF-A0A844DHJ1-F1
#
_entry.id   AF-A0A844DHJ1-F1
#
_cell.length_a   1.000
_cell.length_b   1.000
_cell.length_c   1.000
_cell.angle_alpha   90.00
_cell.angle_beta   90.00
_cell.angle_gamma   90.00
#
_symmetry.space_group_name_H-M   'P 1'
#
loop_
_entity.id
_entity.type
_entity.pdbx_description
1 polymer ?
#
loop_
_entity_poly.entity_id
_entity_poly.type
_entity_poly.pdbx_seq_one_letter_code
_entity_poly.pdbx_strand_id
1 'polypeptide(L)' 'MNLQEFDNLAKSGRVKATISVSVFKIPRYVDKVCGLSSGFIRFRFKGDKFDTMCGLGGVRFMIEENETDRP' A
#
# COMPACT_ATOMS: atom_id res chain seq x y z
N MET A 1 -7.88 7.83 -7.99
CA MET A 1 -7.84 7.56 -6.54
C MET A 1 -6.98 8.64 -5.87
N ASN A 2 -7.54 9.39 -4.94
CA ASN A 2 -6.79 10.35 -4.13
C ASN A 2 -6.16 9.66 -2.90
N LEU A 3 -5.31 10.39 -2.16
CA LEU A 3 -4.59 9.82 -1.02
C LEU A 3 -5.54 9.35 0.11
N GLN A 4 -6.64 10.07 0.32
CA GLN A 4 -7.61 9.78 1.36
C GLN A 4 -8.36 8.47 1.08
N GLU A 5 -8.80 8.28 -0.17
CA GLU A 5 -9.41 7.03 -0.63
C GLU A 5 -8.47 5.85 -0.49
N PHE A 6 -7.20 6.04 -0.85
CA PHE A 6 -6.20 4.98 -0.75
C PHE A 6 -5.86 4.62 0.71
N ASP A 7 -5.75 5.61 1.60
CA ASP A 7 -5.56 5.39 3.03
C ASP A 7 -6.77 4.67 3.67
N ASN A 8 -7.99 5.03 3.27
CA ASN A 8 -9.20 4.32 3.71
C ASN A 8 -9.19 2.86 3.26
N LEU A 9 -8.77 2.58 2.02
CA LEU A 9 -8.62 1.21 1.53
C LEU A 9 -7.51 0.45 2.28
N ALA A 10 -6.39 1.09 2.59
CA ALA A 10 -5.33 0.48 3.37
C ALA A 10 -5.81 0.10 4.77
N LYS A 11 -6.49 1.02 5.47
CA LYS A 11 -7.08 0.78 6.78
C LYS A 11 -8.16 -0.30 6.78
N SER A 12 -8.87 -0.48 5.67
CA SER A 12 -9.83 -1.59 5.51
C SER A 12 -9.17 -2.96 5.37
N GLY A 13 -7.83 -3.02 5.34
CA GLY A 13 -7.05 -4.26 5.20
C GLY A 13 -7.04 -4.82 3.78
N ARG A 14 -7.49 -4.05 2.78
CA ARG A 14 -7.63 -4.49 1.39
C ARG A 14 -6.42 -4.17 0.52
N VAL A 15 -5.46 -3.38 1.01
CA VAL A 15 -4.29 -2.98 0.22
C VAL A 15 -3.10 -3.85 0.58
N LYS A 16 -2.50 -4.47 -0.43
CA LYS A 16 -1.19 -5.12 -0.37
C LYS A 16 -0.18 -4.28 -1.13
N ALA A 17 1.04 -4.19 -0.62
CA ALA A 17 2.16 -3.59 -1.33
C ALA A 17 3.29 -4.60 -1.54
N THR A 18 3.90 -4.53 -2.72
CA THR A 18 5.07 -5.32 -3.11
C THR A 18 6.17 -4.35 -3.53
N ILE A 19 7.34 -4.45 -2.90
CA ILE A 19 8.49 -3.59 -3.20
C ILE A 19 9.34 -4.28 -4.27
N SER A 20 9.52 -3.61 -5.41
CA SER A 20 10.16 -4.14 -6.63
C SER A 20 11.66 -4.40 -6.49
N VAL A 21 12.32 -3.81 -5.49
CA VAL A 21 13.78 -3.92 -5.28
C VAL A 21 14.21 -5.11 -4.41
N SER A 22 13.26 -5.87 -3.86
CA SER A 22 13.57 -7.04 -3.01
C SER A 22 13.58 -8.33 -3.83
N VAL A 23 14.64 -9.15 -3.65
CA VAL A 23 14.83 -10.46 -4.31
C VAL A 23 13.71 -11.45 -3.95
N PHE A 24 13.11 -11.29 -2.76
CA PHE A 24 11.91 -12.00 -2.31
C PHE A 24 10.71 -11.06 -2.31
N LYS A 25 9.78 -11.25 -3.26
CA LYS A 25 8.59 -10.43 -3.44
C LYS A 25 7.37 -11.07 -2.78
N ILE A 26 7.29 -10.97 -1.46
CA ILE A 26 6.07 -11.36 -0.73
C ILE A 26 5.19 -10.11 -0.58
N PRO A 27 3.97 -10.08 -1.17
CA PRO A 27 3.03 -9.00 -0.93
C PRO A 27 2.71 -8.91 0.57
N ARG A 28 2.78 -7.71 1.14
CA ARG A 28 2.44 -7.46 2.55
C ARG A 28 1.30 -6.46 2.64
N TYR A 29 0.41 -6.67 3.60
CA TYR A 29 -0.70 -5.75 3.84
C TYR A 29 -0.21 -4.38 4.32
N VAL A 30 -0.79 -3.32 3.76
CA VAL A 30 -0.55 -1.93 4.17
C VAL A 30 -1.54 -1.58 5.26
N ASP A 31 -1.03 -1.05 6.37
CA ASP A 31 -1.82 -0.57 7.51
C ASP A 31 -2.37 0.85 7.25
N LYS A 32 -1.48 1.74 6.77
CA LYS A 32 -1.83 3.13 6.46
C LYS A 32 -0.86 3.75 5.47
N VAL A 33 -1.29 4.86 4.88
CA VAL A 33 -0.47 5.70 4.00
C VAL A 33 -0.20 7.02 4.73
N CYS A 34 1.07 7.30 5.01
CA CYS A 34 1.47 8.44 5.82
C CYS A 34 1.70 9.71 4.97
N GLY A 35 1.91 9.57 3.66
CA GLY A 35 2.11 10.72 2.78
C GLY A 35 2.60 10.35 1.39
N LEU A 36 2.38 11.29 0.47
CA LEU A 36 2.83 11.24 -0.91
C LEU A 36 3.61 12.53 -1.20
N SER A 37 4.78 12.42 -1.81
CA SER A 37 5.56 13.57 -2.28
C SER A 37 6.00 13.35 -3.73
N SER A 38 6.63 14.36 -4.32
CA SER A 38 7.14 14.35 -5.70
C SER A 38 8.13 13.20 -5.91
N GLY A 39 7.62 12.03 -6.28
CA GLY A 39 8.40 10.83 -6.57
C GLY A 39 8.44 9.77 -5.47
N PHE A 40 7.90 10.03 -4.27
CA PHE A 40 7.94 9.08 -3.15
C PHE A 40 6.58 8.87 -2.51
N ILE A 41 6.40 7.68 -1.94
CA ILE A 41 5.28 7.34 -1.06
C ILE A 41 5.82 6.83 0.27
N ARG A 42 5.16 7.24 1.35
CA ARG A 42 5.42 6.79 2.72
C ARG A 42 4.20 6.02 3.21
N PHE A 43 4.40 4.78 3.62
CA PHE A 43 3.33 3.89 4.09
C PHE A 43 3.86 2.94 5.16
N ARG A 44 2.97 2.27 5.90
CA ARG A 44 3.35 1.31 6.93
C ARG A 44 2.76 -0.05 6.60
N PHE A 45 3.55 -1.10 6.72
CA PHE A 45 3.01 -2.46 6.66
C PHE A 45 2.35 -2.85 7.96
N LYS A 46 1.32 -3.69 7.88
CA LYS A 46 0.65 -4.26 9.06
C LYS A 46 1.65 -5.03 9.92
N GLY A 47 1.71 -4.68 11.20
CA GLY A 47 2.64 -5.26 12.18
C GLY A 47 3.98 -4.54 12.30
N ASP A 48 4.31 -3.62 11.37
CA ASP A 48 5.57 -2.87 11.45
C ASP A 48 5.42 -1.64 12.37
N LYS A 49 6.49 -1.32 13.11
CA LYS A 49 6.57 -0.11 13.94
C LYS A 49 6.99 1.12 13.16
N PHE A 50 7.68 0.90 12.04
CA PHE A 50 8.31 1.95 11.23
C PHE A 50 7.59 2.12 9.91
N ASP A 51 7.67 3.33 9.37
CA ASP A 51 7.14 3.61 8.04
C ASP A 51 8.19 3.26 6.98
N THR A 52 7.74 2.69 5.88
CA THR A 52 8.52 2.48 4.67
C THR A 52 8.35 3.66 3.74
N MET A 53 9.47 4.21 3.27
CA MET A 53 9.50 5.20 2.20
C MET A 53 10.03 4.52 0.93
N CYS A 54 9.30 4.65 -0.17
CA CYS A 54 9.68 4.07 -1.44
C CYS A 54 9.46 5.07 -2.56
N GLY A 55 10.33 5.06 -3.57
CA GLY A 55 10.05 5.75 -4.81
C GLY A 55 8.81 5.15 -5.48
N LEU A 56 8.02 5.95 -6.18
CA LEU A 56 6.78 5.48 -6.82
C LEU A 56 7.01 4.34 -7.83
N GLY A 57 8.18 4.32 -8.50
CA GLY A 57 8.57 3.20 -9.38
C GLY A 57 9.04 1.93 -8.65
N GLY A 58 9.33 2.04 -7.34
CA GLY A 58 9.87 0.96 -6.52
C GLY A 58 8.82 0.12 -5.80
N VAL A 59 7.53 0.49 -5.87
CA VAL A 59 6.45 -0.21 -5.17
C VAL A 59 5.25 -0.42 -6.10
N ARG A 60 4.61 -1.58 -5.98
CA ARG A 60 3.32 -1.87 -6.62
C ARG A 60 2.29 -2.15 -5.54
N PHE A 61 1.15 -1.47 -5.63
CA PHE A 61 0.00 -1.69 -4.75
C PHE A 61 -1.05 -2.53 -5.47
N MET A 62 -1.66 -3.45 -4.74
CA MET A 62 -2.78 -4.27 -5.17
C MET A 62 -3.92 -4.07 -4.18
N ILE A 63 -5.12 -3.87 -4.70
CA ILE A 63 -6.34 -3.67 -3.89
C ILE A 63 -7.17 -4.92 -4.07
N GLU A 64 -7.48 -5.61 -2.98
CA GLU A 64 -8.42 -6.74 -2.99
C GLU A 64 -9.84 -6.19 -3.15
N GLU A 65 -10.47 -6.48 -4.29
CA GLU A 65 -11.89 -6.25 -4.48
C GLU A 65 -12.67 -7.35 -3.75
N ASN A 66 -13.65 -6.97 -2.93
CA ASN A 66 -14.56 -7.94 -2.35
C ASN A 66 -15.53 -8.41 -3.44
N GLU A 67 -15.68 -9.72 -3.64
CA GLU A 67 -16.62 -10.34 -4.59
C GLU A 67 -18.11 -9.99 -4.36
N THR A 68 -18.45 -9.21 -3.34
CA THR A 68 -19.83 -8.83 -2.98
C THR A 68 -20.34 -7.55 -3.64
N ASP A 69 -19.54 -6.88 -4.48
CA ASP A 69 -19.90 -5.65 -5.19
C ASP A 69 -20.17 -5.86 -6.70
N ARG A 70 -20.48 -7.09 -7.14
CA ARG A 70 -21.05 -7.30 -8.49
C ARG A 70 -22.58 -7.12 -8.43
N PRO A 71 -23.17 -6.25 -9.28
CA PRO A 71 -24.61 -6.06 -9.35
C PRO A 71 -25.36 -7.30 -9.84
#